data_AF-A0A6V6ZGT8-F1
#
_entry.id   AF-A0A6V6ZGT8-F1
#
_cell.length_a   1.000
_cell.length_b   1.000
_cell.length_c   1.000
_cell.angle_alpha   90.00
_cell.angle_beta   90.00
_cell.angle_gamma   90.00
#
_symmetry.space_group_name_H-M   'P 1'
#
loop_
_entity.id
_entity.type
_entity.pdbx_description
1 polymer ?
#
loop_
_entity_poly.entity_id
_entity_poly.type
_entity_poly.pdbx_seq_one_letter_code
_entity_poly.pdbx_strand_id
1 'polypeptide(L)'
;MTDSPTNPFELMMKQAQDMAKAMNPAMENFSPKGFEALWPTMPKEVMEMMFGNTVNTDGLDAKTRLLLTLAGLTCQGAQADSAVRQTVRHALEAGAKKQEIVETIGQMSVFAGIPAMTRALDLAQEAMGDNKDEDQ
;
A
#
# COMPACT_ATOMS: atom_id res chain seq x y z
N MET A 1 31.35 5.14 -43.24
CA MET A 1 32.57 4.65 -42.57
C MET A 1 32.94 5.72 -41.56
N THR A 2 32.81 5.60 -40.24
CA THR A 2 32.82 4.45 -39.32
C THR A 2 32.27 4.92 -37.95
N ASP A 3 31.05 4.53 -37.56
CA ASP A 3 30.61 4.65 -36.16
C ASP A 3 30.99 3.36 -35.43
N SER A 4 32.25 3.30 -34.99
CA SER A 4 32.67 2.27 -34.04
C SER A 4 32.28 2.73 -32.63
N PRO A 5 31.57 1.92 -31.83
CA PRO A 5 31.25 2.30 -30.46
C PRO A 5 32.54 2.41 -29.65
N THR A 6 32.74 3.57 -29.00
CA THR A 6 33.99 4.02 -28.39
C THR A 6 34.42 3.21 -27.16
N ASN A 7 33.64 2.24 -26.69
CA ASN A 7 34.05 1.37 -25.59
C ASN A 7 33.29 0.02 -25.59
N PRO A 8 33.98 -1.13 -25.40
CA PRO A 8 33.32 -2.43 -25.21
C PRO A 8 32.25 -2.43 -24.11
N PHE A 9 32.43 -1.61 -23.07
CA PHE A 9 31.47 -1.46 -21.98
C PHE A 9 30.20 -0.70 -22.40
N GLU A 10 30.31 0.31 -23.26
CA GLU A 10 29.13 1.01 -23.81
C GLU A 10 28.29 0.07 -24.69
N LEU A 11 28.96 -0.76 -25.49
CA LEU A 11 28.28 -1.75 -26.33
C LEU A 11 27.54 -2.78 -25.48
N MET A 12 28.17 -3.26 -24.40
CA MET A 12 27.56 -4.16 -23.42
C MET A 12 26.35 -3.52 -22.71
N MET A 13 26.47 -2.24 -22.29
CA MET A 13 25.37 -1.52 -21.64
C MET A 13 24.20 -1.27 -22.60
N LYS A 14 24.49 -0.92 -23.86
CA LYS A 14 23.46 -0.75 -24.88
C LYS A 14 22.75 -2.06 -25.19
N GLN A 15 23.50 -3.15 -25.32
CA GLN A 15 22.94 -4.48 -25.55
C GLN A 15 22.13 -4.98 -24.35
N ALA A 16 22.56 -4.67 -23.11
CA ALA A 16 21.80 -4.97 -21.90
C ALA A 16 20.48 -4.18 -21.83
N GLN A 17 20.49 -2.89 -22.21
CA GLN A 17 19.28 -2.07 -22.30
C GLN A 17 18.32 -2.57 -23.39
N ASP A 18 18.83 -2.93 -24.57
CA ASP A 18 18.01 -3.46 -25.67
C ASP A 18 17.42 -4.83 -25.33
N MET A 19 18.20 -5.68 -24.64
CA MET A 19 17.72 -6.96 -24.09
C MET A 19 16.65 -6.74 -23.01
N ALA A 20 16.83 -5.77 -22.10
CA ALA A 20 15.84 -5.44 -21.07
C ALA A 20 14.50 -4.96 -21.67
N LYS A 21 14.55 -4.14 -22.72
CA LYS A 21 13.37 -3.69 -23.47
C LYS A 21 12.67 -4.83 -24.21
N ALA A 22 13.45 -5.73 -24.81
CA ALA A 22 12.91 -6.88 -25.54
C ALA A 22 12.33 -7.96 -24.62
N MET A 23 12.85 -8.09 -23.39
CA MET A 23 12.42 -9.15 -22.47
C MET A 23 11.10 -8.88 -21.76
N ASN A 24 10.65 -7.62 -21.56
CA ASN A 24 9.28 -7.41 -21.08
C ASN A 24 8.74 -5.96 -21.21
N PRO A 25 7.89 -5.64 -22.21
CA PRO A 25 7.08 -4.41 -22.17
C PRO A 25 6.14 -4.34 -20.94
N ALA A 26 5.91 -5.45 -20.22
CA ALA A 26 5.16 -5.42 -18.96
C ALA A 26 5.97 -4.88 -17.76
N MET A 27 7.28 -4.66 -17.89
CA MET A 27 8.08 -3.95 -16.86
C MET A 27 7.94 -2.43 -16.96
N GLU A 28 7.65 -1.86 -18.14
CA GLU A 28 7.33 -0.42 -18.27
C GLU A 28 6.01 -0.06 -17.59
N ASN A 29 5.09 -1.02 -17.48
CA ASN A 29 3.81 -0.86 -16.77
C ASN A 29 3.84 -1.40 -15.32
N PHE A 30 5.01 -1.75 -14.79
CA PHE A 30 5.13 -2.16 -13.39
C PHE A 30 4.97 -0.94 -12.48
N SER A 31 3.74 -0.60 -12.16
CA SER A 31 3.43 0.38 -11.13
C SER A 31 3.33 -0.30 -9.76
N PRO A 32 3.88 0.28 -8.69
CA PRO A 32 3.68 -0.21 -7.33
C PRO A 32 2.19 -0.41 -6.99
N LYS A 33 1.32 0.51 -7.42
CA LYS A 33 -0.15 0.39 -7.30
C LYS A 33 -0.72 -0.83 -8.04
N GLY A 34 -0.26 -1.10 -9.27
CA GLY A 34 -0.69 -2.28 -10.03
C GLY A 34 -0.24 -3.59 -9.40
N PHE A 35 0.96 -3.61 -8.81
CA PHE A 35 1.46 -4.76 -8.06
C PHE A 35 0.68 -4.99 -6.74
N GLU A 36 0.32 -3.91 -6.03
CA GLU A 36 -0.53 -4.00 -4.84
C GLU A 36 -1.93 -4.57 -5.15
N ALA A 37 -2.49 -4.25 -6.31
CA ALA A 37 -3.79 -4.77 -6.74
C ALA A 37 -3.77 -6.30 -6.95
N LEU A 38 -2.61 -6.88 -7.24
CA LEU A 38 -2.43 -8.33 -7.36
C LEU A 38 -2.46 -9.04 -6.00
N TRP A 39 -2.24 -8.32 -4.89
CA TRP A 39 -2.39 -8.87 -3.55
C TRP A 39 -3.85 -8.77 -3.10
N PRO A 40 -4.59 -9.90 -3.02
CA PRO A 40 -5.99 -9.87 -2.63
C PRO A 40 -6.14 -9.45 -1.17
N THR A 41 -7.28 -8.82 -0.86
CA THR A 41 -7.72 -8.65 0.53
C THR A 41 -7.91 -10.05 1.11
N MET A 42 -7.30 -10.34 2.26
CA MET A 42 -7.53 -11.61 2.95
C MET A 42 -9.00 -11.71 3.39
N PRO A 43 -9.66 -12.87 3.29
CA PRO A 43 -10.99 -13.08 3.86
C PRO A 43 -11.00 -12.87 5.37
N LYS A 44 -12.12 -12.41 5.92
CA LYS A 44 -12.28 -12.15 7.35
C LYS A 44 -11.88 -13.33 8.24
N GLU A 45 -12.28 -14.56 7.90
CA GLU A 45 -11.99 -15.75 8.70
C GLU A 45 -10.49 -16.05 8.76
N VAL A 46 -9.78 -15.82 7.65
CA VAL A 46 -8.31 -15.98 7.59
C VAL A 46 -7.65 -14.89 8.41
N MET A 47 -8.16 -13.66 8.38
CA MET A 47 -7.66 -12.58 9.24
C MET A 47 -7.87 -12.87 10.72
N GLU A 48 -9.02 -13.37 11.14
CA GLU A 48 -9.27 -13.74 12.54
C GLU A 48 -8.43 -14.94 12.99
N MET A 49 -8.10 -15.86 12.08
CA MET A 49 -7.19 -16.96 12.38
C MET A 49 -5.75 -16.49 12.57
N MET A 50 -5.26 -15.59 11.71
CA MET A 50 -3.86 -15.15 11.67
C MET A 50 -3.56 -13.99 12.62
N PHE A 51 -4.52 -13.09 12.80
CA PHE A 51 -4.38 -11.84 13.55
C PHE A 51 -5.46 -11.63 14.60
N GLY A 52 -6.48 -12.48 14.65
CA GLY A 52 -7.59 -12.35 15.58
C GLY A 52 -7.31 -12.87 16.98
N ASN A 53 -8.37 -12.89 17.78
CA ASN A 53 -8.35 -13.42 19.13
C ASN A 53 -8.78 -14.90 19.17
N THR A 54 -8.88 -15.59 18.02
CA THR A 54 -9.32 -16.99 17.92
C THR A 54 -8.53 -17.95 18.81
N VAL A 55 -7.22 -17.72 18.98
CA VAL A 55 -6.34 -18.54 19.84
C VAL A 55 -6.24 -18.01 21.27
N ASN A 56 -6.48 -16.71 21.47
CA ASN A 56 -6.46 -16.04 22.76
C ASN A 56 -7.67 -15.10 22.84
N THR A 57 -8.81 -15.63 23.29
CA THR A 57 -10.12 -14.96 23.25
C THR A 57 -10.17 -13.66 24.04
N ASP A 58 -9.29 -13.50 25.02
CA ASP A 58 -9.17 -12.28 25.84
C ASP A 58 -8.24 -11.23 25.19
N GLY A 59 -7.66 -11.53 24.03
CA GLY A 59 -6.80 -10.64 23.26
C GLY A 59 -7.56 -9.71 22.30
N LEU A 60 -6.81 -8.84 21.62
CA LEU A 60 -7.35 -7.97 20.59
C LEU A 60 -7.81 -8.77 19.37
N ASP A 61 -9.01 -8.45 18.88
CA ASP A 61 -9.56 -8.95 17.62
C ASP A 61 -8.80 -8.39 16.40
N ALA A 62 -9.03 -8.97 15.22
CA ALA A 62 -8.30 -8.58 14.01
C ALA A 62 -8.57 -7.11 13.64
N LYS A 63 -9.83 -6.67 13.76
CA LYS A 63 -10.23 -5.27 13.54
C LYS A 63 -9.40 -4.31 14.37
N THR A 64 -9.32 -4.52 15.68
CA THR A 64 -8.60 -3.62 16.60
C THR A 64 -7.11 -3.61 16.27
N ARG A 65 -6.51 -4.76 15.96
CA ARG A 65 -5.10 -4.82 15.56
C ARG A 65 -4.80 -4.09 14.26
N LEU A 66 -5.72 -4.16 13.28
CA LEU A 66 -5.58 -3.45 12.02
C LEU A 66 -5.70 -1.94 12.21
N LEU A 67 -6.61 -1.48 13.07
CA LEU A 67 -6.69 -0.05 13.45
C LEU A 67 -5.41 0.41 14.17
N LEU A 68 -4.86 -0.39 15.09
CA LEU A 68 -3.58 -0.08 15.73
C LEU A 68 -2.41 -0.08 14.74
N THR A 69 -2.41 -1.01 13.78
CA THR A 69 -1.42 -1.03 12.69
C THR A 69 -1.50 0.24 11.85
N LEU A 70 -2.71 0.67 11.49
CA LEU A 70 -2.94 1.90 10.74
C LEU A 70 -2.47 3.14 11.50
N ALA A 71 -2.75 3.21 12.81
CA ALA A 71 -2.26 4.24 13.69
C ALA A 71 -0.72 4.29 13.71
N GLY A 72 -0.07 3.13 13.85
CA GLY A 72 1.39 3.00 13.80
C GLY A 72 1.99 3.44 12.48
N LEU A 73 1.41 3.03 11.35
CA LEU A 73 1.84 3.45 10.01
C LEU A 73 1.69 4.97 9.82
N THR A 74 0.61 5.55 10.34
CA THR A 74 0.40 7.00 10.32
C THR A 74 1.46 7.73 11.15
N CYS A 75 1.76 7.23 12.36
CA CYS A 75 2.80 7.77 13.23
C CYS A 75 4.21 7.67 12.65
N GLN A 76 4.46 6.71 11.76
CA GLN A 76 5.71 6.62 10.99
C GLN A 76 5.74 7.55 9.76
N GLY A 77 4.78 8.47 9.65
CA GLY A 77 4.69 9.45 8.57
C GLY A 77 4.01 8.93 7.31
N ALA A 78 3.29 7.79 7.38
CA ALA A 78 2.58 7.19 6.25
C ALA A 78 3.45 7.00 4.99
N GLN A 79 4.71 6.61 5.18
CA GLN A 79 5.70 6.48 4.09
C GLN A 79 5.51 5.19 3.27
N ALA A 80 4.89 4.17 3.85
CA ALA A 80 4.66 2.88 3.22
C ALA A 80 3.25 2.81 2.61
N ASP A 81 3.07 3.43 1.44
CA ASP A 81 1.77 3.62 0.78
C ASP A 81 1.00 2.30 0.61
N SER A 82 1.69 1.24 0.17
CA SER A 82 1.12 -0.10 -0.01
C SER A 82 0.58 -0.67 1.29
N ALA A 83 1.34 -0.54 2.38
CA ALA A 83 0.97 -1.03 3.69
C ALA A 83 -0.24 -0.27 4.25
N VAL A 84 -0.31 1.05 4.05
CA VAL A 84 -1.47 1.86 4.47
C VAL A 84 -2.72 1.42 3.73
N ARG A 85 -2.69 1.38 2.39
CA ARG A 85 -3.85 0.97 1.58
C ARG A 85 -4.30 -0.46 1.90
N GLN A 86 -3.35 -1.39 2.02
CA GLN A 86 -3.64 -2.78 2.37
C GLN A 86 -4.26 -2.90 3.77
N THR A 87 -3.73 -2.16 4.76
CA THR A 87 -4.28 -2.16 6.12
C THR A 87 -5.71 -1.61 6.14
N VAL A 88 -6.00 -0.57 5.36
CA VAL A 88 -7.37 -0.02 5.23
C VAL A 88 -8.33 -1.04 4.63
N ARG A 89 -7.96 -1.70 3.52
CA ARG A 89 -8.78 -2.76 2.89
C ARG A 89 -9.06 -3.91 3.85
N HIS A 90 -8.04 -4.36 4.58
CA HIS A 90 -8.17 -5.42 5.57
C HIS A 90 -9.02 -5.00 6.78
N ALA A 91 -8.88 -3.75 7.25
CA ALA A 91 -9.69 -3.26 8.36
C ALA A 91 -11.18 -3.25 8.00
N LEU A 92 -11.54 -2.82 6.78
CA LEU A 92 -12.91 -2.88 6.29
C LEU A 92 -13.46 -4.31 6.26
N GLU A 93 -12.69 -5.25 5.70
CA GLU A 93 -13.06 -6.67 5.62
C GLU A 93 -13.19 -7.31 7.02
N ALA A 94 -12.36 -6.89 7.98
CA ALA A 94 -12.48 -7.27 9.38
C ALA A 94 -13.70 -6.64 10.10
N GLY A 95 -14.44 -5.74 9.44
CA GLY A 95 -15.66 -5.11 9.96
C GLY A 95 -15.45 -3.72 10.58
N ALA A 96 -14.32 -3.06 10.30
CA ALA A 96 -14.18 -1.63 10.61
C ALA A 96 -15.09 -0.79 9.71
N LYS A 97 -15.69 0.24 10.29
CA LYS A 97 -16.42 1.28 9.56
C LYS A 97 -15.43 2.29 8.98
N LYS A 98 -15.74 2.89 7.83
CA LYS A 98 -14.96 4.01 7.27
C LYS A 98 -14.69 5.11 8.30
N GLN A 99 -15.68 5.43 9.13
CA GLN A 99 -15.53 6.42 10.21
C GLN A 99 -14.48 6.02 11.25
N GLU A 100 -14.40 4.75 11.65
CA GLU A 100 -13.40 4.28 12.63
C GLU A 100 -11.97 4.40 12.06
N ILE A 101 -11.83 4.18 10.74
CA ILE A 101 -10.56 4.37 10.02
C ILE A 101 -10.16 5.85 10.02
N VAL A 102 -11.08 6.74 9.65
CA VAL A 102 -10.85 8.20 9.64
C VAL A 102 -10.51 8.72 11.03
N GLU A 103 -11.24 8.31 12.07
CA GLU A 103 -10.97 8.72 13.46
C GLU A 103 -9.63 8.19 13.96
N THR A 104 -9.26 6.96 13.61
CA THR A 104 -7.95 6.38 13.95
C THR A 104 -6.82 7.22 13.37
N ILE A 105 -6.91 7.57 12.08
CA ILE A 105 -5.90 8.42 11.41
C ILE A 105 -5.93 9.85 11.99
N GLY A 106 -7.11 10.42 12.19
CA GLY A 106 -7.30 11.77 12.73
C GLY A 106 -6.70 11.93 14.12
N GLN A 107 -6.89 10.94 15.00
CA GLN A 107 -6.31 10.91 16.34
C GLN A 107 -4.78 10.97 16.31
N MET A 108 -4.15 10.42 15.26
CA MET A 108 -2.68 10.45 15.13
C MET A 108 -2.12 11.83 14.82
N SER A 109 -2.95 12.82 14.47
CA SER A 109 -2.49 14.21 14.31
C SER A 109 -1.80 14.77 15.55
N VAL A 110 -2.21 14.32 16.75
CA VAL A 110 -1.61 14.74 18.04
C VAL A 110 -0.22 14.14 18.24
N PHE A 111 0.06 12.98 17.64
CA PHE A 111 1.31 12.24 17.82
C PHE A 111 2.30 12.44 16.67
N ALA A 112 1.79 12.54 15.44
CA ALA A 112 2.55 12.52 14.20
C ALA A 112 2.50 13.86 13.45
N GLY A 113 1.66 14.79 13.91
CA GLY A 113 1.39 16.06 13.24
C GLY A 113 0.39 15.95 12.09
N ILE A 114 -0.10 17.12 11.65
CA ILE A 114 -1.07 17.25 10.56
C ILE A 114 -0.57 16.65 9.24
N PRO A 115 0.69 16.85 8.80
CA PRO A 115 1.14 16.33 7.50
C PRO A 115 1.05 14.80 7.36
N ALA A 116 1.41 14.06 8.41
CA ALA A 116 1.31 12.60 8.43
C ALA A 116 -0.14 12.13 8.39
N MET A 117 -1.01 12.79 9.16
CA MET A 117 -2.45 12.52 9.18
C MET A 117 -3.09 12.80 7.81
N THR A 118 -2.80 13.93 7.17
CA THR A 118 -3.33 14.26 5.84
C THR A 118 -2.91 13.23 4.79
N ARG A 119 -1.61 12.89 4.74
CA ARG A 119 -1.12 11.86 3.82
C ARG A 119 -1.80 10.51 4.03
N ALA A 120 -1.98 10.08 5.28
CA ALA A 120 -2.67 8.83 5.59
C ALA A 120 -4.16 8.87 5.18
N LEU A 121 -4.84 10.01 5.36
CA LEU A 121 -6.23 10.17 4.91
C LEU A 121 -6.35 10.07 3.39
N ASP A 122 -5.44 10.67 2.62
CA ASP A 122 -5.44 10.59 1.17
C ASP A 122 -5.30 9.12 0.70
N LEU A 123 -4.33 8.39 1.26
CA LEU A 123 -4.13 6.97 0.98
C LEU A 123 -5.34 6.11 1.41
N ALA A 124 -5.99 6.45 2.53
CA ALA A 124 -7.18 5.75 3.00
C ALA A 124 -8.37 5.99 2.07
N GLN A 125 -8.59 7.21 1.59
CA GLN A 125 -9.65 7.52 0.62
C GLN A 125 -9.49 6.73 -0.67
N GLU A 126 -8.25 6.67 -1.21
CA GLU A 126 -7.94 5.83 -2.39
C GLU A 126 -8.33 4.37 -2.15
N ALA A 127 -7.99 3.82 -0.97
CA ALA A 127 -8.26 2.42 -0.64
C ALA A 127 -9.74 2.11 -0.35
N MET A 128 -10.52 3.11 0.08
CA MET A 128 -11.96 2.99 0.34
C MET A 128 -12.82 3.18 -0.91
N GLY A 129 -12.20 3.51 -2.05
CA GLY A 129 -12.88 3.79 -3.32
C GLY A 129 -13.59 5.13 -3.36
N ASP A 130 -13.24 6.08 -2.49
CA ASP A 130 -13.90 7.40 -2.39
C ASP A 130 -13.30 8.44 -3.35
N ASN A 131 -12.78 8.01 -4.52
CA ASN A 131 -12.20 8.93 -5.50
C ASN A 131 -13.29 9.85 -6.07
N LYS A 132 -13.07 11.17 -5.99
CA LYS A 132 -13.94 12.23 -6.52
C LYS A 132 -13.97 12.32 -8.06
N ASP A 133 -13.78 11.21 -8.76
CA ASP A 133 -13.69 11.15 -10.22
C ASP A 133 -14.94 10.54 -10.89
N GLU A 134 -16.03 10.31 -10.14
CA GLU A 134 -17.32 9.87 -10.70
C GLU A 134 -18.30 11.03 -11.04
N ASP A 135 -17.91 12.29 -10.85
CA ASP A 135 -18.74 13.49 -11.10
C ASP A 135 -18.13 14.49 -12.12
N GLN A 136 -17.46 14.02 -13.18
CA GLN A 136 -17.12 14.85 -14.36
C GLN A 136 -17.54 14.22 -15.69
#